data_AF-H3C9P2-F1
#
_entry.id   AF-H3C9P2-F1
#
_cell.length_a   1.000
_cell.length_b   1.000
_cell.length_c   1.000
_cell.angle_alpha   90.00
_cell.angle_beta   90.00
_cell.angle_gamma   90.00
#
_symmetry.space_group_name_H-M   'P 1'
#
loop_
_entity.id
_entity.type
_entity.pdbx_description
1 polymer ?
#
loop_
_entity_poly.entity_id
_entity_poly.type
_entity_poly.pdbx_seq_one_letter_code
_entity_poly.pdbx_strand_id
1 'polypeptide(L)'
;MAAVRALRDWCRDACASYPGVDIQNMSASFRDGLAFCAIIHKHRPDLIDFSSLSRDNSYQNNQLAFETAEMKLGIPALLHPKELVSSEAPDPLGVITY
;
A
#
# COMPACT_ATOMS: atom_id res chain seq x y z
N MET A 1 5.03 8.45 -19.79
CA MET A 1 4.36 8.94 -18.56
C MET A 1 2.83 8.74 -18.51
N ALA A 2 2.17 8.11 -19.49
CA ALA A 2 0.73 7.80 -19.39
C ALA A 2 0.43 6.65 -18.40
N ALA A 3 1.30 5.63 -18.37
CA ALA A 3 1.13 4.45 -17.51
C ALA A 3 1.11 4.78 -16.00
N VAL A 4 2.01 5.66 -15.53
CA VAL A 4 2.08 6.04 -14.10
C VAL A 4 0.81 6.76 -13.65
N ARG A 5 0.24 7.61 -14.51
CA ARG A 5 -1.05 8.27 -14.20
C ARG A 5 -2.18 7.24 -14.12
N ALA A 6 -2.28 6.36 -15.10
CA ALA A 6 -3.29 5.30 -15.10
C ALA A 6 -3.19 4.40 -13.86
N LEU A 7 -1.97 4.02 -13.45
CA LEU A 7 -1.77 3.22 -12.23
C LEU A 7 -2.20 3.98 -10.97
N ARG A 8 -1.83 5.27 -10.85
CA ARG A 8 -2.24 6.09 -9.71
C ARG A 8 -3.76 6.22 -9.65
N ASP A 9 -4.40 6.46 -10.79
CA ASP A 9 -5.85 6.62 -10.86
C ASP A 9 -6.56 5.30 -10.51
N TRP A 10 -6.02 4.15 -10.95
CA TRP A 10 -6.48 2.84 -10.51
C TRP A 10 -6.34 2.64 -8.99
N CYS A 11 -5.21 3.02 -8.39
CA CYS A 11 -5.03 2.95 -6.94
C CYS A 11 -6.03 3.86 -6.20
N ARG A 12 -6.32 5.06 -6.73
CA ARG A 12 -7.36 5.95 -6.17
C ARG A 12 -8.72 5.30 -6.19
N ASP A 13 -9.11 4.71 -7.31
CA ASP A 13 -10.41 4.06 -7.47
C ASP A 13 -10.54 2.83 -6.57
N ALA A 14 -9.46 2.03 -6.45
CA ALA A 14 -9.42 0.86 -5.56
C ALA A 14 -9.57 1.26 -4.08
N CYS A 15 -8.98 2.39 -3.68
CA CYS A 15 -8.97 2.89 -2.31
C CYS A 15 -10.11 3.86 -1.99
N ALA A 16 -10.95 4.26 -2.94
CA ALA A 16 -11.95 5.32 -2.76
C ALA A 16 -12.97 5.06 -1.63
N SER A 17 -13.22 3.79 -1.31
CA SER A 17 -14.13 3.39 -0.22
C SER A 17 -13.46 3.21 1.14
N TYR A 18 -12.14 3.46 1.26
CA TYR A 18 -11.37 3.19 2.46
C TYR A 18 -11.12 4.47 3.26
N PRO A 19 -11.64 4.57 4.50
CA PRO A 19 -11.41 5.75 5.33
C PRO A 19 -9.93 5.87 5.67
N GLY A 20 -9.42 7.10 5.67
CA GLY A 20 -8.02 7.38 6.00
C GLY A 20 -7.02 7.05 4.89
N VAL A 21 -7.47 6.64 3.69
CA VAL A 21 -6.61 6.41 2.53
C VAL A 21 -6.86 7.48 1.47
N ASP A 22 -5.83 8.26 1.15
CA ASP A 22 -5.89 9.24 0.05
C ASP A 22 -4.63 9.16 -0.82
N ILE A 23 -4.80 8.68 -2.06
CA ILE A 23 -3.71 8.48 -3.00
C ILE A 23 -3.54 9.74 -3.88
N GLN A 24 -2.48 10.50 -3.60
CA GLN A 24 -2.12 11.73 -4.31
C GLN A 24 -0.85 11.54 -5.16
N ASN A 25 0.04 10.64 -4.73
CA ASN A 25 1.30 10.32 -5.40
C ASN A 25 1.64 8.84 -5.23
N MET A 26 2.66 8.37 -5.96
CA MET A 26 3.19 7.02 -5.81
C MET A 26 4.38 6.98 -4.83
N SER A 27 4.32 7.74 -3.74
CA SER A 27 5.38 7.75 -2.72
C SER A 27 4.79 7.93 -1.32
N ALA A 28 4.69 9.16 -0.84
CA ALA A 28 4.22 9.48 0.51
C ALA A 28 2.80 8.94 0.80
N SER A 29 1.92 8.85 -0.21
CA SER A 29 0.58 8.26 -0.05
C SER A 29 0.58 6.77 0.30
N PHE A 30 1.69 6.06 0.08
CA PHE A 30 1.85 4.64 0.41
C PHE A 30 2.67 4.41 1.69
N ARG A 31 3.25 5.48 2.25
CA ARG A 31 4.18 5.40 3.39
C ARG A 31 3.54 4.79 4.63
N ASP A 32 2.28 5.12 4.92
CA ASP A 32 1.59 4.62 6.12
C ASP A 32 1.10 3.17 5.99
N GLY A 33 1.31 2.54 4.84
CA GLY A 33 0.94 1.15 4.54
C GLY A 33 -0.56 0.91 4.34
N LEU A 34 -1.43 1.90 4.61
CA LEU A 34 -2.87 1.71 4.48
C LEU A 34 -3.29 1.55 3.02
N ALA A 35 -2.59 2.20 2.09
CA ALA A 35 -2.82 2.03 0.66
C ALA A 35 -2.63 0.57 0.20
N PHE A 36 -1.54 -0.07 0.62
CA PHE A 36 -1.28 -1.48 0.28
C PHE A 36 -2.32 -2.41 0.93
N CYS A 37 -2.61 -2.21 2.22
CA CYS A 37 -3.64 -2.98 2.92
C CYS A 37 -5.03 -2.83 2.26
N ALA A 38 -5.41 -1.62 1.85
CA ALA A 38 -6.69 -1.34 1.21
C ALA A 38 -6.81 -2.05 -0.14
N ILE A 39 -5.76 -2.02 -0.97
CA ILE A 39 -5.75 -2.68 -2.28
C ILE A 39 -5.89 -4.19 -2.11
N ILE A 40 -5.17 -4.80 -1.16
CA ILE A 40 -5.29 -6.24 -0.86
C ILE A 40 -6.70 -6.57 -0.37
N HIS A 41 -7.20 -5.84 0.65
CA HIS A 41 -8.54 -6.07 1.20
C HIS A 41 -9.65 -5.88 0.15
N LYS A 42 -9.48 -4.96 -0.81
CA LYS A 42 -10.46 -4.72 -1.89
C LYS A 42 -10.68 -5.96 -2.76
N HIS A 43 -9.62 -6.72 -3.01
CA HIS A 43 -9.67 -7.90 -3.86
C HIS A 43 -9.85 -9.19 -3.06
N ARG A 44 -9.36 -9.21 -1.81
CA ARG A 44 -9.38 -10.36 -0.90
C ARG A 44 -9.65 -9.90 0.53
N PRO A 45 -10.92 -9.58 0.85
CA PRO A 45 -11.28 -9.02 2.16
C PRO A 45 -11.05 -9.99 3.32
N ASP A 46 -10.94 -11.28 3.03
CA ASP A 46 -10.64 -12.33 4.01
C ASP A 46 -9.20 -12.31 4.54
N LEU A 47 -8.28 -11.58 3.90
CA LEU A 47 -6.85 -11.64 4.23
C LEU A 47 -6.38 -10.57 5.21
N ILE A 48 -7.07 -9.43 5.30
CA ILE A 48 -6.65 -8.28 6.14
C ILE A 48 -7.88 -7.71 6.82
N ASP A 49 -7.91 -7.64 8.16
CA ASP A 49 -8.92 -6.85 8.86
C ASP A 49 -8.57 -5.36 8.79
N PHE A 50 -9.01 -4.68 7.72
CA PHE A 50 -8.70 -3.27 7.50
C PHE A 50 -9.24 -2.37 8.63
N SER A 51 -10.36 -2.74 9.25
CA SER A 51 -11.00 -1.93 10.28
C SER A 51 -10.16 -1.80 11.56
N SER A 52 -9.24 -2.74 11.77
CA SER A 52 -8.30 -2.74 12.90
C SER A 52 -7.07 -1.86 12.69
N LEU A 53 -6.84 -1.38 11.46
CA LEU A 53 -5.61 -0.67 11.10
C LEU A 53 -5.67 0.81 11.48
N SER A 54 -4.49 1.37 11.80
CA SER A 54 -4.31 2.80 12.10
C SER A 54 -3.12 3.36 11.35
N ARG A 55 -3.22 4.60 10.89
CA ARG A 55 -2.13 5.34 10.22
C ARG A 55 -0.86 5.44 11.06
N ASP A 56 -1.02 5.49 12.38
CA ASP A 56 0.11 5.61 13.33
C ASP A 56 0.98 4.34 13.35
N ASN A 57 0.44 3.21 12.91
CA ASN A 57 1.13 1.91 12.84
C ASN A 57 1.78 1.68 11.47
N SER A 58 2.41 2.70 10.89
CA SER A 58 2.90 2.67 9.51
C SER A 58 3.81 1.47 9.21
N TYR A 59 4.72 1.12 10.12
CA TYR A 59 5.61 -0.02 9.94
C TYR A 59 4.84 -1.34 9.90
N GLN A 60 3.94 -1.54 10.86
CA GLN A 60 3.14 -2.76 10.99
C GLN A 60 2.17 -2.93 9.82
N ASN A 61 1.57 -1.85 9.33
CA ASN A 61 0.69 -1.89 8.17
C ASN A 61 1.44 -2.37 6.92
N ASN A 62 2.61 -1.78 6.64
CA ASN A 62 3.44 -2.20 5.51
C ASN A 62 3.91 -3.65 5.64
N GLN A 63 4.36 -4.03 6.84
CA GLN A 63 4.76 -5.41 7.12
C GLN A 63 3.61 -6.39 6.87
N LEU A 64 2.42 -6.12 7.43
CA LEU A 64 1.23 -6.94 7.25
C LEU A 64 0.88 -7.09 5.77
N ALA A 65 0.88 -5.99 5.01
CA ALA A 65 0.55 -6.02 3.59
C ALA A 65 1.52 -6.92 2.80
N PHE A 66 2.82 -6.74 3.00
CA PHE A 66 3.84 -7.48 2.24
C PHE A 66 3.89 -8.95 2.62
N GLU A 67 3.85 -9.26 3.92
CA GLU A 67 3.81 -10.65 4.40
C GLU A 67 2.54 -11.37 3.93
N THR A 68 1.40 -10.68 3.93
CA THR A 68 0.14 -11.24 3.42
C THR A 68 0.22 -11.48 1.92
N ALA A 69 0.72 -10.52 1.14
CA ALA A 69 0.86 -10.65 -0.30
C ALA A 69 1.81 -11.80 -0.67
N GLU A 70 2.93 -11.93 0.03
CA GLU A 70 3.90 -13.00 -0.20
C GLU A 70 3.32 -14.37 0.15
N MET A 71 2.81 -14.54 1.38
CA MET A 71 2.36 -15.84 1.88
C MET A 71 1.04 -16.31 1.26
N LYS A 72 0.13 -15.39 0.90
CA LYS A 72 -1.23 -15.73 0.48
C LYS A 72 -1.48 -15.53 -1.01
N LEU A 73 -0.73 -14.64 -1.65
CA LEU A 73 -0.88 -14.31 -3.07
C LEU A 73 0.35 -14.70 -3.90
N GLY A 74 1.46 -15.09 -3.26
CA GLY A 74 2.70 -15.44 -3.95
C GLY A 74 3.41 -14.24 -4.59
N ILE A 75 3.12 -13.02 -4.12
CA ILE A 75 3.72 -11.78 -4.63
C ILE A 75 4.94 -11.46 -3.77
N PRO A 76 6.17 -11.56 -4.31
CA PRO A 76 7.38 -11.38 -3.53
C PRO A 76 7.49 -9.94 -3.02
N ALA A 77 7.87 -9.76 -1.75
CA ALA A 77 8.07 -8.44 -1.18
C ALA A 77 9.33 -7.78 -1.79
N LEU A 78 9.13 -6.74 -2.61
CA LEU A 78 10.23 -5.97 -3.21
C LEU A 78 10.64 -4.75 -2.37
N LEU A 79 9.79 -4.35 -1.42
CA LEU A 79 9.99 -3.21 -0.54
C LEU A 79 10.10 -3.68 0.89
N HIS A 80 11.03 -3.09 1.65
CA HIS A 80 11.09 -3.33 3.08
C HIS A 80 10.26 -2.28 3.84
N PRO A 81 9.40 -2.69 4.80
CA PRO A 81 8.61 -1.75 5.60
C PRO A 81 9.44 -0.64 6.26
N LYS A 82 10.66 -0.98 6.69
CA LYS A 82 11.59 -0.03 7.31
C LYS A 82 12.06 1.07 6.36
N GLU A 83 12.21 0.77 5.07
CA GLU A 83 12.65 1.73 4.05
C GLU A 83 11.53 2.72 3.70
N LEU A 84 10.28 2.27 3.71
CA LEU A 84 9.13 3.14 3.51
C LEU A 84 8.94 4.13 4.67
N VAL A 85 9.11 3.67 5.91
CA VAL A 85 8.85 4.52 7.09
C VAL A 85 10.01 5.49 7.37
N SER A 86 11.24 5.13 7.01
CA SER A 86 12.45 5.92 7.29
C SER A 86 12.57 7.21 6.47
N SER A 87 11.90 7.29 5.31
CA SER A 87 11.84 8.48 4.48
C SER A 87 10.46 9.12 4.55
N GLU A 88 10.38 10.45 4.57
CA GLU A 88 9.11 11.17 4.42
C GLU A 88 8.48 10.97 3.04
N ALA A 89 9.31 10.78 2.02
CA ALA A 89 8.92 10.47 0.66
C ALA A 89 9.72 9.25 0.18
N PRO A 90 9.13 8.05 0.24
CA PRO A 90 9.77 6.85 -0.29
C PRO A 90 10.02 6.94 -1.79
N ASP A 91 10.95 6.14 -2.30
CA ASP A 91 11.25 6.11 -3.74
C ASP A 91 10.00 5.72 -4.55
N PRO A 92 9.51 6.60 -5.45
CA PRO A 92 8.32 6.30 -6.21
C PRO A 92 8.48 5.12 -7.17
N LEU A 93 9.70 4.86 -7.66
CA LEU A 93 9.92 3.75 -8.59
C LEU A 93 9.74 2.40 -7.88
N GLY A 94 10.20 2.28 -6.64
CA GLY A 94 9.93 1.13 -5.79
C GLY A 94 8.43 0.85 -5.62
N VAL A 95 7.64 1.88 -5.28
CA VAL A 95 6.18 1.77 -5.11
C VAL A 95 5.45 1.47 -6.43
N ILE A 96 5.95 1.94 -7.57
CA ILE A 96 5.34 1.66 -8.89
C ILE A 96 5.66 0.23 -9.35
N THR A 97 6.84 -0.29 -8.99
CA THR A 97 7.31 -1.61 -9.40
C THR A 97 6.63 -2.72 -8.60
N TYR A 98 6.36 -2.45 -7.33
CA TYR A 98 5.64 -3.33 -6.42
C TYR A 98 4.12 -3.18 -6.57
#